data_AF-A0A0K0G772-F1
#
_entry.id   AF-A0A0K0G772-F1
#
_cell.length_a   1.000
_cell.length_b   1.000
_cell.length_c   1.000
_cell.angle_alpha   90.00
_cell.angle_beta   90.00
_cell.angle_gamma   90.00
#
_symmetry.space_group_name_H-M   'P 1'
#
loop_
_entity.id
_entity.type
_entity.pdbx_description
1 polymer ?
#
loop_
_entity_poly.entity_id
_entity_poly.type
_entity_poly.pdbx_seq_one_letter_code
_entity_poly.pdbx_strand_id
1 'polypeptide(L)' 'MEENKEKYTVAGTDIEEVKRKNAESGLSYNEVKALLASTGGLETSVYSNTDVEEIKKKLNSD' A
#
# COMPACT_ATOMS: atom_id res chain seq x y z
N MET A 1 1.91 16.80 -28.98
CA MET A 1 0.47 16.59 -28.77
C MET A 1 0.13 17.28 -27.47
N GLU A 2 -0.59 18.38 -27.54
CA GLU A 2 -0.86 19.26 -26.41
C GLU A 2 -2.09 18.72 -25.69
N GLU A 3 -1.83 17.91 -24.65
CA GLU A 3 -2.89 17.37 -23.80
C GLU A 3 -3.53 18.54 -23.05
N ASN A 4 -4.69 19.00 -23.53
CA ASN A 4 -5.62 19.84 -22.79
C ASN A 4 -6.19 19.02 -21.61
N LYS A 5 -5.35 18.71 -20.62
CA LYS A 5 -5.79 18.18 -19.34
C LYS A 5 -6.39 19.37 -18.58
N GLU A 6 -7.71 19.36 -18.41
CA GLU A 6 -8.40 20.34 -17.57
C GLU A 6 -7.70 20.41 -16.22
N LYS A 7 -7.16 21.58 -15.88
CA LYS A 7 -6.35 21.78 -14.66
C LYS A 7 -7.14 21.48 -13.38
N TYR A 8 -8.46 21.69 -13.43
CA TYR A 8 -9.35 21.53 -12.29
C TYR A 8 -10.47 20.53 -12.61
N THR A 9 -10.91 19.76 -11.62
CA THR A 9 -12.13 18.96 -11.71
C THR A 9 -13.38 19.85 -11.66
N VAL A 10 -14.56 19.30 -11.96
CA VAL A 10 -15.87 19.99 -11.79
C VAL A 10 -16.07 20.52 -10.37
N ALA A 11 -15.47 19.86 -9.38
CA ALA A 11 -15.49 20.30 -7.98
C ALA A 11 -14.40 21.34 -7.63
N GLY A 12 -13.60 21.79 -8.60
CA GLY A 12 -12.53 22.78 -8.43
C GLY A 12 -11.21 22.21 -7.89
N THR A 13 -10.99 20.89 -7.97
CA THR A 13 -9.75 20.26 -7.48
C THR A 13 -8.63 20.38 -8.51
N ASP A 14 -7.49 20.97 -8.13
CA ASP A 14 -6.30 21.06 -8.99
C ASP A 14 -5.65 19.69 -9.18
N ILE A 15 -5.65 19.18 -10.41
CA ILE A 15 -5.17 17.84 -10.75
C ILE A 15 -3.65 17.73 -10.60
N GLU A 16 -2.90 18.77 -10.96
CA GLU A 16 -1.43 18.74 -10.90
C GLU A 16 -0.94 18.78 -9.46
N GLU A 17 -1.60 19.56 -8.61
CA GLU A 17 -1.29 19.58 -7.18
C GLU A 17 -1.60 18.23 -6.49
N VAL A 18 -2.69 17.56 -6.88
CA VAL A 18 -3.02 16.22 -6.37
C VAL A 18 -1.96 15.21 -6.78
N LYS A 19 -1.51 15.22 -8.04
CA LYS A 19 -0.43 14.33 -8.50
C LYS A 19 0.86 14.56 -7.73
N ARG A 20 1.25 15.83 -7.51
CA ARG A 20 2.43 16.18 -6.73
C ARG A 20 2.34 15.65 -5.30
N LYS A 21 1.20 15.88 -4.62
CA LYS A 21 0.96 15.35 -3.27
C LYS A 21 0.92 13.83 -3.22
N ASN A 22 0.38 13.17 -4.24
CA ASN A 22 0.38 11.71 -4.34
C ASN A 22 1.81 11.14 -4.50
N ALA A 23 2.68 11.83 -5.23
CA ALA A 23 4.09 11.46 -5.33
C ALA A 23 4.86 11.67 -4.01
N GLU A 24 4.44 12.64 -3.19
CA GLU A 24 5.06 12.98 -1.90
C GLU A 24 4.47 12.23 -0.68
N SER A 25 3.36 11.50 -0.84
CA SER A 25 2.63 10.89 0.29
C SER A 25 3.16 9.52 0.73
N GLY A 26 4.20 9.01 0.06
CA GLY A 26 4.83 7.74 0.40
C GLY A 26 4.07 6.53 -0.14
N LEU A 27 4.25 5.39 0.53
CA LEU A 27 3.67 4.12 0.10
C LEU A 27 2.15 4.13 0.23
N SER A 28 1.46 3.60 -0.78
CA SER A 28 0.03 3.31 -0.69
C SER A 28 -0.24 2.24 0.35
N TYR A 29 -1.50 2.15 0.79
CA TYR A 29 -1.94 1.12 1.72
C TYR A 29 -1.56 -0.30 1.28
N ASN A 30 -1.69 -0.62 0.00
CA ASN A 30 -1.36 -1.95 -0.52
C ASN A 30 0.14 -2.21 -0.51
N GLU A 31 0.96 -1.19 -0.80
CA GLU A 31 2.41 -1.29 -0.73
C GLU A 31 2.89 -1.44 0.72
N VAL A 32 2.31 -0.66 1.65
CA VAL A 32 2.55 -0.83 3.09
C VAL A 32 2.15 -2.23 3.54
N LYS A 33 0.99 -2.73 3.14
CA LYS A 33 0.52 -4.08 3.47
C LYS A 33 1.46 -5.15 2.94
N ALA A 34 1.93 -5.01 1.70
CA ALA A 34 2.89 -5.95 1.10
C ALA A 34 4.25 -5.92 1.82
N LEU A 35 4.74 -4.72 2.18
CA LEU A 35 5.97 -4.56 2.93
C LEU A 35 5.85 -5.16 4.34
N LEU A 36 4.75 -4.93 5.04
CA LEU A 36 4.50 -5.52 6.37
C LEU A 36 4.40 -7.05 6.29
N ALA A 37 3.72 -7.58 5.27
CA ALA A 37 3.62 -9.02 5.06
C ALA A 37 4.99 -9.66 4.74
N SER A 38 5.84 -8.99 3.95
CA SER A 38 7.17 -9.51 3.59
C SER A 38 8.19 -9.41 4.73
N THR A 39 8.07 -8.37 5.57
CA THR A 39 8.99 -8.12 6.70
C THR A 39 8.54 -8.76 8.01
N GLY A 40 7.31 -9.27 8.11
CA GLY A 40 6.71 -9.74 9.36
C GLY A 40 6.35 -8.61 10.34
N GLY A 41 6.28 -7.38 9.83
CA GLY A 41 6.16 -6.15 10.59
C GLY A 41 7.51 -5.64 11.11
N LEU A 42 7.80 -4.35 10.88
CA LEU A 42 9.05 -3.71 11.29
C LEU A 42 9.16 -3.73 12.83
N GLU A 43 10.17 -4.42 13.35
CA GLU A 43 10.40 -4.63 14.80
C GLU A 43 9.30 -5.37 15.58
N THR A 44 8.30 -5.95 14.89
CA THR A 44 7.23 -6.72 15.54
C THR A 44 7.30 -8.23 15.27
N SER A 45 8.33 -8.69 14.58
CA SER A 45 8.57 -10.12 14.36
C SER A 45 8.68 -10.90 15.67
N VAL A 46 9.19 -10.26 16.74
CA VAL A 46 9.27 -10.84 18.10
C VAL A 46 7.90 -11.01 18.79
N TYR A 47 6.88 -10.28 18.35
CA TYR A 47 5.52 -10.37 18.91
C TYR A 47 4.60 -11.29 18.06
N SER A 48 5.08 -11.75 16.91
CA SER A 48 4.33 -12.65 16.06
C SER A 48 4.42 -14.08 16.60
N ASN A 49 3.45 -14.46 17.44
CA ASN A 49 3.31 -15.82 17.99
C ASN A 49 2.84 -16.85 16.94
N THR A 50 2.95 -16.54 15.65
CA THR A 50 2.41 -17.39 14.57
C THR A 50 3.49 -18.37 14.12
N ASP A 51 3.28 -19.67 14.36
CA ASP A 51 4.09 -20.73 13.78
C ASP A 51 3.73 -20.94 12.31
N VAL A 52 4.66 -20.59 11.42
CA VAL A 52 4.49 -20.66 9.97
C VAL A 52 4.21 -22.09 9.50
N GLU A 53 4.78 -23.11 10.16
CA GLU A 53 4.60 -24.51 9.77
C GLU A 53 3.23 -25.04 10.18
N GLU A 54 2.71 -24.60 11.33
CA GLU A 54 1.34 -24.91 11.77
C GLU A 54 0.31 -24.34 10.78
N ILE A 55 0.49 -23.08 10.37
CA ILE A 55 -0.43 -22.42 9.42
C ILE A 55 -0.38 -23.08 8.04
N LYS A 56 0.80 -23.41 7.53
CA LYS A 56 0.93 -24.15 6.26
C LYS A 56 0.22 -25.49 6.33
N LYS A 57 0.35 -26.23 7.44
CA LYS A 57 -0.33 -27.51 7.61
C LYS A 57 -1.84 -27.34 7.60
N LYS A 58 -2.36 -26.31 8.29
CA LYS A 58 -3.80 -26.02 8.34
C LYS A 58 -4.37 -25.65 6.97
N LEU A 59 -3.66 -24.81 6.20
CA LEU A 59 -4.09 -24.38 4.86
C LEU A 59 -4.02 -25.49 3.80
N ASN A 60 -3.09 -26.43 3.93
CA ASN A 60 -2.94 -27.56 3.00
C ASN A 60 -3.81 -28.77 3.38
N SER A 61 -4.58 -28.69 4.47
CA SER A 61 -5.46 -29.77 4.93
C SER A 61 -6.93 -29.56 4.54
N ASP A 62 -7.24 -28.49 3.78
CA ASP A 62 -8.55 -28.24 3.14
C ASP A 62 -8.54 -28.73 1.68
#